data_AF-A0A522VXB5-F1
#
_entry.id   AF-A0A522VXB5-F1
#
_cell.length_a   1.000
_cell.length_b   1.000
_cell.length_c   1.000
_cell.angle_alpha   90.00
_cell.angle_beta   90.00
_cell.angle_gamma   90.00
#
_symmetry.space_group_name_H-M   'P 1'
#
loop_
_entity.id
_entity.type
_entity.pdbx_description
1 polymer ?
#
loop_
_entity_poly.entity_id
_entity_poly.type
_entity_poly.pdbx_seq_one_letter_code
_entity_poly.pdbx_strand_id
1 'polypeptide(L)'
;MATLSIPVRLALSELSAAALAESATNLAMASDHQTFITALEDNHHLWRTLVGVAHQQSWNTPDARQAEFVMTVSRKCGLGVCDDHVEALIGINHRVSSQLAGGSDLCRITRRANMAWRETGVSEAVPFHHWLVEEILRKARHSPPAGTTPSPLAEAG
;
A
#
# COMPACT_ATOMS: atom_id res chain seq x y z
N MET A 1 -6.04 30.97 -14.28
CA MET A 1 -4.96 30.17 -14.89
C MET A 1 -5.18 28.73 -14.49
N ALA A 2 -5.66 27.89 -15.41
CA ALA A 2 -5.86 26.47 -15.14
C ALA A 2 -4.52 25.74 -15.31
N THR A 3 -3.83 25.45 -14.20
CA THR A 3 -2.76 24.45 -14.21
C THR A 3 -3.41 23.10 -14.50
N LEU A 4 -3.29 22.64 -15.74
CA LEU A 4 -3.55 21.25 -16.10
C LEU A 4 -2.53 20.39 -15.33
N SER A 5 -2.85 20.03 -14.08
CA SER A 5 -2.06 19.05 -13.35
C SER A 5 -2.17 17.77 -14.14
N ILE A 6 -1.06 17.35 -14.75
CA ILE A 6 -0.96 16.04 -15.37
C ILE A 6 -1.25 15.05 -14.23
N PRO A 7 -2.34 14.27 -14.29
CA PRO A 7 -2.71 13.42 -13.17
C PRO A 7 -1.52 12.51 -12.88
N VAL A 8 -1.03 12.57 -11.64
CA VAL A 8 0.14 11.80 -11.21
C VAL A 8 -0.23 10.32 -11.26
N ARG A 9 0.03 9.68 -12.39
CA ARG A 9 -0.27 8.26 -12.59
C ARG A 9 0.84 7.44 -11.92
N LEU A 10 0.64 7.09 -10.66
CA LEU A 10 1.47 6.10 -9.96
C LEU A 10 1.05 4.71 -10.40
N ALA A 11 2.00 3.81 -10.66
CA ALA A 11 1.77 2.38 -10.85
C ALA A 11 1.11 1.76 -9.61
N LEU A 12 0.43 0.62 -9.77
CA LEU A 12 -0.18 -0.08 -8.63
C LEU A 12 0.89 -0.52 -7.60
N SER A 13 2.06 -0.95 -8.09
CA SER A 13 3.22 -1.27 -7.25
C SER A 13 3.79 -0.03 -6.55
N GLU A 14 3.86 1.12 -7.22
CA GLU A 14 4.29 2.38 -6.60
C GLU A 14 3.32 2.85 -5.50
N LEU A 15 2.00 2.74 -5.72
CA LEU A 15 0.99 3.04 -4.68
C LEU A 15 1.12 2.11 -3.48
N SER A 16 1.31 0.81 -3.75
CA SER A 16 1.51 -0.21 -2.72
C SER A 16 2.80 0.04 -1.92
N ALA A 17 3.88 0.47 -2.60
CA ALA A 17 5.12 0.87 -1.97
C ALA A 17 4.95 2.10 -1.07
N ALA A 18 4.25 3.14 -1.57
CA ALA A 18 3.95 4.33 -0.79
C ALA A 18 3.15 4.01 0.49
N ALA A 19 2.13 3.15 0.37
CA ALA A 19 1.28 2.75 1.49
C ALA A 19 2.06 2.01 2.58
N LEU A 20 2.97 1.11 2.19
CA LEU A 20 3.84 0.41 3.14
C LEU A 20 4.84 1.35 3.81
N ALA A 21 5.40 2.31 3.06
CA ALA A 21 6.30 3.32 3.61
C ALA A 21 5.59 4.23 4.64
N GLU A 22 4.37 4.65 4.32
CA GLU A 22 3.52 5.44 5.21
C GLU A 22 3.17 4.64 6.47
N SER A 23 2.77 3.38 6.32
CA SER A 23 2.43 2.52 7.45
C SER A 23 3.63 2.27 8.37
N ALA A 24 4.83 2.08 7.82
CA ALA A 24 6.06 2.01 8.61
C ALA A 24 6.32 3.29 9.42
N THR A 25 6.08 4.45 8.80
CA THR A 25 6.22 5.76 9.46
C THR A 25 5.20 5.92 10.59
N ASN A 26 3.94 5.54 10.36
CA ASN A 26 2.90 5.61 11.39
C ASN A 26 3.20 4.71 12.59
N LEU A 27 3.70 3.49 12.36
CA LEU A 27 4.14 2.59 13.43
C LEU A 27 5.31 3.17 14.23
N ALA A 28 6.28 3.80 13.56
CA ALA A 28 7.44 4.40 14.22
C ALA A 28 7.12 5.67 15.01
N MET A 29 6.11 6.44 14.56
CA MET A 29 5.73 7.73 15.15
C MET A 29 4.60 7.64 16.19
N ALA A 30 3.98 6.47 16.36
CA ALA A 30 2.93 6.27 17.34
C ALA A 30 3.45 6.51 18.77
N SER A 31 3.07 7.64 19.36
CA SER A 31 3.59 8.12 20.64
C SER A 31 2.71 7.78 21.84
N ASP A 32 1.49 7.29 21.60
CA ASP A 32 0.54 6.95 22.64
C ASP A 32 -0.21 5.65 22.29
N HIS A 33 -0.90 5.11 23.28
CA HIS A 33 -1.59 3.83 23.13
C HIS A 33 -2.62 3.82 22.00
N GLN A 34 -3.38 4.91 21.86
CA GLN A 34 -4.46 4.97 20.87
C GLN A 34 -3.89 5.08 19.46
N THR A 35 -2.90 5.96 19.26
CA THR A 35 -2.22 6.08 17.95
C THR A 35 -1.49 4.80 17.56
N PHE A 36 -0.95 4.07 18.54
CA PHE A 36 -0.32 2.77 18.30
C PHE A 36 -1.31 1.69 17.86
N ILE A 37 -2.45 1.56 18.53
CA ILE A 37 -3.50 0.61 18.13
C ILE A 37 -3.99 0.92 16.71
N THR A 38 -4.28 2.19 16.43
CA THR A 38 -4.71 2.62 15.08
C THR A 38 -3.66 2.28 14.03
N ALA A 39 -2.37 2.56 14.28
CA ALA A 39 -1.30 2.22 13.34
C ALA A 39 -1.19 0.70 13.09
N LEU A 40 -1.43 -0.14 14.11
CA LEU A 40 -1.47 -1.61 13.94
C LEU A 40 -2.68 -2.06 13.13
N GLU A 41 -3.86 -1.50 13.37
CA GLU A 41 -5.08 -1.81 12.63
C GLU A 41 -4.98 -1.39 11.15
N ASP A 42 -4.45 -0.20 10.89
CA ASP A 42 -4.22 0.31 9.54
C ASP A 42 -3.21 -0.56 8.79
N ASN A 43 -2.11 -0.94 9.46
CA ASN A 43 -1.14 -1.87 8.91
C ASN A 43 -1.78 -3.24 8.60
N HIS A 44 -2.59 -3.78 9.53
CA HIS A 44 -3.31 -5.04 9.31
C HIS A 44 -4.22 -4.97 8.07
N HIS A 45 -4.98 -3.87 7.93
CA HIS A 45 -5.89 -3.67 6.82
C HIS A 45 -5.16 -3.52 5.48
N LEU A 46 -4.06 -2.76 5.46
CA LEU A 46 -3.19 -2.63 4.30
C LEU A 46 -2.65 -3.98 3.86
N TRP A 47 -2.12 -4.79 4.78
CA TRP A 47 -1.55 -6.09 4.45
C TRP A 47 -2.58 -7.08 3.95
N ARG A 48 -3.79 -7.10 4.52
CA ARG A 48 -4.91 -7.89 3.98
C ARG A 48 -5.19 -7.50 2.52
N THR A 49 -5.21 -6.20 2.24
CA THR A 49 -5.44 -5.68 0.89
C THR A 49 -4.32 -6.08 -0.06
N LEU A 50 -3.07 -5.91 0.34
CA LEU A 50 -1.91 -6.21 -0.50
C LEU A 50 -1.77 -7.70 -0.82
N VAL A 51 -2.09 -8.60 0.11
CA VAL A 51 -2.11 -10.05 -0.17
C VAL A 51 -3.15 -10.37 -1.26
N GLY A 52 -4.34 -9.77 -1.16
CA GLY A 52 -5.39 -9.94 -2.17
C GLY A 52 -4.95 -9.41 -3.54
N VAL A 53 -4.33 -8.23 -3.57
CA VAL A 53 -3.80 -7.62 -4.80
C VAL A 53 -2.65 -8.42 -5.39
N ALA A 54 -1.70 -8.87 -4.57
CA ALA A 54 -0.57 -9.67 -5.00
C ALA A 54 -1.03 -10.98 -5.65
N HIS A 55 -2.03 -11.65 -5.07
CA HIS A 55 -2.64 -12.83 -5.68
C HIS A 55 -3.30 -12.51 -7.03
N GLN A 56 -4.09 -11.43 -7.10
CA GLN A 56 -4.74 -11.01 -8.35
C GLN A 56 -3.75 -10.64 -9.47
N GLN A 57 -2.63 -10.02 -9.10
CA GLN A 57 -1.62 -9.53 -10.04
C GLN A 57 -0.46 -10.52 -10.26
N SER A 58 -0.52 -11.72 -9.67
CA SER A 58 0.55 -12.72 -9.70
C SER A 58 1.91 -12.16 -9.25
N TRP A 59 1.91 -11.31 -8.22
CA TRP A 59 3.14 -10.79 -7.64
C TRP A 59 3.77 -11.83 -6.72
N ASN A 60 5.09 -11.98 -6.81
CA ASN A 60 5.89 -12.78 -5.87
C ASN A 60 6.18 -12.04 -4.57
N THR A 61 5.60 -10.86 -4.37
CA THR A 61 5.83 -9.96 -3.24
C THR A 61 4.49 -9.33 -2.85
N PRO A 62 4.11 -9.32 -1.56
CA PRO A 62 4.89 -9.82 -0.41
C PRO A 62 5.03 -11.36 -0.35
N ASP A 63 6.08 -11.83 0.32
CA ASP A 63 6.26 -13.26 0.63
C ASP A 63 5.19 -13.75 1.64
N ALA A 64 4.75 -15.00 1.49
CA ALA A 64 3.66 -15.56 2.28
C ALA A 64 3.97 -15.58 3.79
N ARG A 65 5.21 -15.90 4.17
CA ARG A 65 5.62 -15.96 5.58
C ARG A 65 5.70 -14.56 6.19
N GLN A 66 6.15 -13.58 5.40
CA GLN A 66 6.14 -12.17 5.83
C GLN A 66 4.71 -11.68 6.04
N ALA A 67 3.82 -11.97 5.10
CA ALA A 67 2.41 -11.61 5.22
C ALA A 67 1.74 -12.26 6.42
N GLU A 68 1.97 -13.55 6.66
CA GLU A 68 1.43 -14.27 7.82
C GLU A 68 1.91 -13.67 9.14
N PHE A 69 3.21 -13.38 9.27
CA PHE A 69 3.76 -12.72 10.46
C PHE A 69 3.08 -11.37 10.71
N VAL A 70 3.05 -10.51 9.68
CA VAL A 70 2.47 -9.17 9.83
C VAL A 70 1.00 -9.27 10.23
N MET A 71 0.22 -10.11 9.53
CA MET A 71 -1.20 -10.31 9.80
C MET A 71 -1.45 -10.85 11.22
N THR A 72 -0.58 -11.70 11.73
CA THR A 72 -0.70 -12.29 13.07
C THR A 72 -0.38 -11.28 14.17
N VAL A 73 0.70 -10.52 14.01
CA VAL A 73 1.14 -9.53 15.01
C VAL A 73 0.21 -8.33 15.04
N SER A 74 -0.15 -7.78 13.88
CA SER A 74 -1.01 -6.60 13.78
C SER A 74 -2.44 -6.84 14.27
N ARG A 75 -2.98 -8.06 14.11
CA ARG A 75 -4.31 -8.45 14.61
C ARG A 75 -4.45 -8.43 16.13
N LYS A 76 -3.34 -8.45 16.88
CA LYS A 76 -3.38 -8.46 18.35
C LYS A 76 -3.82 -7.11 18.94
N CYS A 77 -3.99 -6.05 18.13
CA CYS A 77 -4.40 -4.71 18.58
C CYS A 77 -3.59 -4.23 19.81
N GLY A 78 -2.27 -4.44 19.78
CA GLY A 78 -1.35 -4.07 20.86
C GLY A 78 -1.22 -5.08 22.01
N LEU A 79 -2.06 -6.12 22.11
CA LEU A 79 -1.99 -7.11 23.18
C LEU A 79 -0.80 -8.07 22.99
N GLY A 80 0.20 -7.98 23.88
CA GLY A 80 1.38 -8.85 23.82
C GLY A 80 2.27 -8.58 22.60
N VAL A 81 2.17 -7.39 22.02
CA VAL A 81 3.13 -6.86 21.04
C VAL A 81 4.27 -6.20 21.84
N CYS A 82 5.51 -6.54 21.53
CA CYS A 82 6.70 -5.98 22.15
C CYS A 82 7.50 -5.21 21.10
N ASP A 83 8.50 -4.44 21.54
CA ASP A 83 9.27 -3.56 20.64
C ASP A 83 9.91 -4.33 19.48
N ASP A 84 10.47 -5.52 19.71
CA ASP A 84 11.00 -6.40 18.66
C ASP A 84 9.95 -6.73 17.57
N HIS A 85 8.69 -6.92 17.97
CA HIS A 85 7.61 -7.15 17.02
C HIS A 85 7.34 -5.89 16.18
N VAL A 86 7.36 -4.71 16.81
CA VAL A 86 7.14 -3.42 16.12
C VAL A 86 8.28 -3.14 15.15
N GLU A 87 9.53 -3.31 15.58
CA GLU A 87 10.71 -3.17 14.71
C GLU A 87 10.66 -4.13 13.52
N ALA A 88 10.23 -5.38 13.76
CA ALA A 88 10.04 -6.35 12.69
C ALA A 88 8.94 -5.92 11.70
N LEU A 89 7.80 -5.40 12.17
CA LEU A 89 6.72 -4.88 11.32
C LEU A 89 7.24 -3.73 10.43
N ILE A 90 7.92 -2.75 11.03
CA ILE A 90 8.52 -1.61 10.33
C ILE A 90 9.53 -2.09 9.29
N GLY A 91 10.42 -3.01 9.67
CA GLY A 91 11.44 -3.57 8.78
C GLY A 91 10.85 -4.33 7.60
N ILE A 92 9.79 -5.12 7.82
CA ILE A 92 9.09 -5.83 6.75
C ILE A 92 8.41 -4.81 5.80
N ASN A 93 7.75 -3.79 6.33
CA ASN A 93 7.12 -2.74 5.51
C ASN A 93 8.15 -2.00 4.64
N HIS A 94 9.30 -1.63 5.20
CA HIS A 94 10.38 -0.98 4.43
C HIS A 94 10.98 -1.89 3.36
N ARG A 95 11.17 -3.18 3.67
CA ARG A 95 11.70 -4.14 2.70
C ARG A 95 10.74 -4.34 1.53
N VAL A 96 9.46 -4.59 1.81
CA VAL A 96 8.47 -4.87 0.77
C VAL A 96 8.16 -3.61 -0.05
N SER A 97 8.10 -2.43 0.57
CA SER A 97 7.99 -1.17 -0.19
C SER A 97 9.15 -0.96 -1.15
N SER A 98 10.39 -1.23 -0.72
CA SER A 98 11.57 -1.12 -1.58
C SER A 98 11.54 -2.10 -2.76
N GLN A 99 11.08 -3.33 -2.52
CA GLN A 99 10.90 -4.34 -3.58
C GLN A 99 9.85 -3.89 -4.60
N LEU A 100 8.70 -3.40 -4.14
CA LEU A 100 7.62 -2.92 -5.00
C LEU A 100 7.96 -1.63 -5.75
N ALA A 101 8.84 -0.79 -5.20
CA ALA A 101 9.38 0.38 -5.88
C ALA A 101 10.31 0.01 -7.04
N GLY A 102 10.82 -1.22 -7.11
CA GLY A 102 11.61 -1.72 -8.24
C GLY A 102 12.89 -0.91 -8.51
N GLY A 103 13.52 -0.36 -7.48
CA GLY A 103 14.70 0.50 -7.58
C GLY A 103 14.39 2.00 -7.78
N SER A 104 13.12 2.38 -7.90
CA SER A 104 12.71 3.78 -7.90
C SER A 104 12.85 4.41 -6.50
N ASP A 105 13.09 5.72 -6.46
CA ASP A 105 13.18 6.47 -5.21
C ASP A 105 11.83 6.51 -4.48
N LEU A 106 11.78 5.83 -3.32
CA LEU A 106 10.60 5.73 -2.48
C LEU A 106 10.15 7.10 -1.95
N CYS A 107 11.08 8.01 -1.61
CA CYS A 107 10.73 9.37 -1.19
C CYS A 107 10.07 10.15 -2.32
N ARG A 108 10.49 9.93 -3.57
CA ARG A 108 9.85 10.53 -4.75
C ARG A 108 8.48 9.93 -5.00
N ILE A 109 8.32 8.62 -4.86
CA ILE A 109 7.03 7.91 -4.98
C ILE A 109 6.03 8.42 -3.94
N THR A 110 6.40 8.44 -2.65
CA THR A 110 5.51 8.89 -1.57
C THR A 110 5.13 10.36 -1.75
N ARG A 111 6.06 11.22 -2.18
CA ARG A 111 5.75 12.63 -2.47
C ARG A 111 4.75 12.78 -3.62
N ARG A 112 4.93 12.01 -4.70
CA ARG A 112 3.98 11.94 -5.82
C ARG A 112 2.60 11.49 -5.36
N ALA A 113 2.54 10.49 -4.49
CA ALA A 113 1.28 9.99 -3.93
C ALA A 113 0.60 11.04 -3.06
N ASN A 114 1.36 11.74 -2.22
CA ASN A 114 0.83 12.80 -1.38
C ASN A 114 0.30 13.99 -2.20
N MET A 115 0.99 14.37 -3.29
CA MET A 115 0.49 15.39 -4.22
C MET A 115 -0.80 14.93 -4.89
N ALA A 116 -0.87 13.69 -5.38
CA ALA A 116 -2.09 13.13 -5.97
C ALA A 116 -3.27 13.16 -4.99
N TRP A 117 -3.04 12.76 -3.74
CA TRP A 117 -4.04 12.82 -2.67
C TRP A 117 -4.54 14.25 -2.43
N ARG A 118 -3.64 15.24 -2.30
CA ARG A 118 -4.03 16.65 -2.13
C ARG A 118 -4.83 17.19 -3.32
N GLU A 119 -4.46 16.79 -4.53
CA GLU A 119 -5.14 17.21 -5.76
C GLU A 119 -6.54 16.61 -5.92
N THR A 120 -6.86 15.51 -5.24
CA THR A 120 -8.22 14.93 -5.25
C THR A 120 -9.27 15.79 -4.54
N GLY A 121 -8.85 16.72 -3.68
CA GLY A 121 -9.75 17.55 -2.87
C GLY A 121 -10.41 16.82 -1.69
N VAL A 122 -10.13 15.53 -1.46
CA VAL A 122 -10.66 14.78 -0.31
C VAL A 122 -9.75 14.78 0.92
N SER A 123 -8.61 15.50 0.86
CA SER A 123 -7.54 15.42 1.87
C SER A 123 -7.95 15.85 3.28
N GLU A 124 -8.99 16.67 3.42
CA GLU A 124 -9.50 17.09 4.73
C GLU A 124 -10.45 16.05 5.34
N ALA A 125 -11.08 15.20 4.53
CA ALA A 125 -12.06 14.21 4.97
C ALA A 125 -11.48 12.80 5.08
N VAL A 126 -10.50 12.46 4.23
CA VAL A 126 -9.92 11.12 4.15
C VAL A 126 -8.41 11.20 4.42
N PRO A 127 -7.94 10.59 5.53
CA PRO A 127 -6.51 10.48 5.82
C PRO A 127 -5.72 9.85 4.66
N PHE A 128 -4.47 10.29 4.48
CA PHE A 128 -3.64 9.89 3.36
C PHE A 128 -3.50 8.36 3.22
N HIS A 129 -3.32 7.64 4.34
CA HIS A 129 -3.18 6.18 4.32
C HIS A 129 -4.48 5.46 3.87
N HIS A 130 -5.66 5.93 4.31
CA HIS A 130 -6.94 5.40 3.86
C HIS A 130 -7.12 5.61 2.35
N TRP A 131 -6.80 6.82 1.87
CA TRP A 131 -6.85 7.12 0.44
C TRP A 131 -5.92 6.20 -0.37
N LEU A 132 -4.71 5.91 0.11
CA LEU A 132 -3.79 4.98 -0.55
C LEU A 132 -4.40 3.57 -0.69
N VAL A 133 -5.04 3.05 0.36
CA VAL A 133 -5.69 1.73 0.31
C VAL A 133 -6.84 1.71 -0.68
N GLU A 134 -7.70 2.72 -0.67
CA GLU A 134 -8.80 2.85 -1.63
C GLU A 134 -8.29 2.94 -3.08
N GLU A 135 -7.22 3.69 -3.30
CA GLU A 135 -6.61 3.89 -4.60
C GLU A 135 -5.93 2.60 -5.12
N ILE A 136 -5.27 1.84 -4.23
CA ILE A 136 -4.77 0.49 -4.51
C ILE A 136 -5.91 -0.41 -4.97
N LEU A 137 -6.99 -0.49 -4.20
CA LEU A 137 -8.15 -1.33 -4.50
C LEU A 137 -8.83 -0.91 -5.82
N ARG A 138 -9.00 0.40 -6.02
CA ARG A 138 -9.54 0.96 -7.25
C ARG A 138 -8.69 0.55 -8.43
N LYS A 139 -7.38 0.68 -8.33
CA LYS A 139 -6.48 0.39 -9.44
C LYS A 139 -6.33 -1.12 -9.71
N ALA A 140 -6.36 -1.95 -8.67
CA ALA A 140 -6.36 -3.41 -8.80
C ALA A 140 -7.61 -3.91 -9.56
N ARG A 141 -8.79 -3.34 -9.30
CA ARG A 141 -10.02 -3.67 -10.04
C ARG A 141 -9.94 -3.38 -11.55
N HIS A 142 -9.15 -2.39 -11.95
CA HIS A 142 -9.03 -1.97 -13.35
C HIS A 142 -7.75 -2.48 -14.02
N SER A 143 -6.90 -3.22 -13.30
CA SER A 143 -5.68 -3.79 -13.86
C SER A 143 -5.95 -5.26 -14.17
N PRO A 144 -6.08 -5.66 -15.45
CA PRO A 144 -6.27 -7.07 -15.79
C PRO A 144 -5.10 -7.91 -15.28
N PRO A 145 -5.33 -9.16 -14.85
CA PRO A 145 -4.24 -10.04 -14.42
C PRO A 145 -3.23 -10.18 -15.56
N ALA A 146 -1.94 -10.20 -15.21
CA ALA A 146 -0.86 -10.41 -16.16
C ALA A 146 -1.04 -11.76 -16.86
N GLY A 147 -1.65 -11.76 -18.05
CA GLY A 147 -2.00 -12.97 -18.79
C GLY A 147 -3.25 -12.86 -19.66
N THR A 148 -4.12 -11.87 -19.45
CA THR A 148 -5.29 -11.67 -20.32
C THR A 148 -4.93 -10.76 -21.50
N THR A 149 -4.19 -11.29 -22.48
CA THR A 149 -4.26 -10.71 -23.82
C THR A 149 -5.71 -10.86 -24.33
N PRO A 150 -6.41 -9.77 -24.69
CA PRO A 150 -7.65 -9.92 -25.45
C PRO A 150 -7.27 -10.59 -26.78
N SER A 151 -7.77 -11.81 -26.98
CA SER A 151 -7.54 -12.56 -28.21
C SER A 151 -8.10 -11.73 -29.38
N PRO A 152 -7.29 -11.29 -30.36
CA PRO A 152 -7.77 -10.54 -31.51
C PRO A 152 -8.28 -11.54 -32.55
N LEU A 153 -9.38 -12.23 -32.27
CA LEU A 153 -10.01 -13.18 -33.20
C LEU A 153 -11.51 -13.25 -32.92
N ALA A 154 -12.19 -12.15 -33.21
CA ALA A 154 -13.63 -12.12 -33.45
C ALA A 154 -13.98 -11.10 -34.55
N GLU A 155 -13.13 -11.00 -35.58
CA GLU A 155 -13.52 -10.49 -36.89
C GLU A 155 -13.19 -11.55 -37.93
N ALA A 156 -14.17 -12.41 -38.22
CA ALA A 156 -14.40 -13.12 -39.48
C ALA A 156 -15.31 -14.34 -39.22
N GLY A 157 -16.58 -14.20 -39.58
CA GLY A 157 -17.59 -15.27 -39.52
C GLY A 157 -18.98 -14.70 -39.73
#